data_AF-A0A930FGY6-F1
#
_entry.id   AF-A0A930FGY6-F1
#
_cell.length_a   1.000
_cell.length_b   1.000
_cell.length_c   1.000
_cell.angle_alpha   90.00
_cell.angle_beta   90.00
_cell.angle_gamma   90.00
#
_symmetry.space_group_name_H-M   'P 1'
#
loop_
_entity.id
_entity.type
_entity.pdbx_description
1 polymer ?
#
loop_
_entity_poly.entity_id
_entity_poly.type
_entity_poly.pdbx_seq_one_letter_code
_entity_poly.pdbx_strand_id
1 'polypeptide(L)'
;QPGELQADRLRELGIPFGPLYGKLKKGETITLEDGTVVNGQDYISPDIKGRVVTICGDTRKCEASEILAYRSDVLVHEATYEGDKGQQAYRHFHSTSLQAAEVAKNAEVKRLLLTHISARYIGKQSQELENEAKTIFENVQVVKDFDIVSVERIKHHEGC
;
A
#
# COMPACT_ATOMS: atom_id res chain seq x y z
N GLN A 1 -3.14 8.53 -10.05
CA GLN A 1 -3.37 9.96 -10.36
C GLN A 1 -2.41 10.31 -11.48
N PRO A 2 -2.85 11.02 -12.52
CA PRO A 2 -1.95 11.43 -13.59
C PRO A 2 -0.73 12.16 -13.04
N GLY A 3 0.40 12.00 -13.72
CA GLY A 3 1.62 12.75 -13.48
C GLY A 3 1.42 14.26 -13.35
N GLU A 4 2.30 14.89 -12.58
CA GLU A 4 2.32 16.34 -12.44
C GLU A 4 3.13 16.97 -13.57
N LEU A 5 2.65 18.11 -14.06
CA LEU A 5 3.39 18.91 -15.03
C LEU A 5 4.56 19.58 -14.33
N GLN A 6 5.78 19.41 -14.84
CA GLN A 6 7.01 20.03 -14.36
C GLN A 6 7.05 21.51 -14.77
N ALA A 7 6.17 22.31 -14.16
CA ALA A 7 5.93 23.72 -14.49
C ALA A 7 7.19 24.59 -14.37
N ASP A 8 8.08 24.29 -13.45
CA ASP A 8 9.32 25.06 -13.27
C ASP A 8 10.28 24.86 -14.45
N ARG A 9 10.43 23.62 -14.96
CA ARG A 9 11.23 23.34 -16.16
C ARG A 9 10.65 24.00 -17.43
N LEU A 10 9.33 24.07 -17.53
CA LEU A 10 8.68 24.79 -18.64
C LEU A 10 8.88 26.30 -18.56
N ARG A 11 8.93 26.86 -17.34
CA ARG A 11 9.23 28.28 -17.12
C ARG A 11 10.67 28.63 -17.48
N GLU A 12 11.62 27.74 -17.20
CA GLU A 12 13.03 27.89 -17.61
C GLU A 12 13.20 27.92 -19.13
N LEU A 13 12.30 27.26 -19.87
CA LEU A 13 12.25 27.31 -21.34
C LEU A 13 11.52 28.55 -21.88
N GLY A 14 11.15 29.49 -21.02
CA GLY A 14 10.47 30.72 -21.40
C GLY A 14 8.99 30.54 -21.74
N ILE A 15 8.38 29.38 -21.45
CA ILE A 15 6.98 29.12 -21.78
C ILE A 15 6.09 29.82 -20.72
N PRO A 16 5.27 30.81 -21.11
CA PRO A 16 4.42 31.53 -20.18
C PRO A 16 3.31 30.63 -19.64
N PHE A 17 2.93 30.84 -18.38
CA PHE A 17 1.82 30.14 -17.77
C PHE A 17 0.51 30.47 -18.51
N GLY A 18 -0.23 29.45 -18.95
CA GLY A 18 -1.44 29.68 -19.76
C GLY A 18 -1.93 28.44 -20.51
N PRO A 19 -2.69 28.61 -21.60
CA PRO A 19 -3.30 27.50 -22.36
C PRO A 19 -2.29 26.45 -22.85
N LEU A 20 -1.05 26.86 -23.11
CA LEU A 20 0.03 25.98 -23.54
C LEU A 20 0.38 24.91 -22.48
N TYR A 21 0.30 25.24 -21.18
CA TYR A 21 0.53 24.28 -20.10
C TYR A 21 -0.55 23.20 -20.08
N GLY A 22 -1.80 23.57 -20.40
CA GLY A 22 -2.90 22.62 -20.52
C GLY A 22 -2.68 21.61 -21.65
N LYS A 23 -2.14 22.05 -22.79
CA LYS A 23 -1.76 21.18 -23.91
C LYS A 23 -0.59 20.26 -23.54
N LEU A 24 0.47 20.83 -22.96
CA LEU A 24 1.64 20.07 -22.51
C LEU A 24 1.28 19.04 -21.45
N LYS A 25 0.38 19.36 -20.50
CA LYS A 25 -0.13 18.41 -19.50
C LYS A 25 -0.94 17.25 -20.08
N LYS A 26 -1.50 17.43 -21.28
CA LYS A 26 -2.15 16.34 -22.03
C LYS A 26 -1.15 15.50 -22.84
N GLY A 27 0.15 15.82 -22.79
CA GLY A 27 1.19 15.18 -23.56
C GLY A 27 1.23 15.63 -25.03
N GLU A 28 0.60 16.75 -25.37
CA GLU A 28 0.65 17.32 -26.71
C GLU A 28 2.02 17.98 -26.98
N THR A 29 2.45 17.95 -28.24
CA THR A 29 3.62 18.70 -28.71
C THR A 29 3.21 20.10 -29.16
N ILE A 30 3.93 21.12 -28.71
CA ILE A 30 3.73 22.52 -29.13
C ILE A 30 4.98 23.06 -29.82
N THR A 31 4.80 24.04 -30.70
CA THR A 31 5.89 24.83 -31.29
C THR A 31 5.77 26.27 -30.78
N LEU A 32 6.87 26.81 -30.25
CA LEU A 32 6.97 28.19 -29.78
C LEU A 32 7.24 29.15 -30.95
N GLU A 33 7.12 30.45 -30.69
CA GLU A 33 7.31 31.51 -31.71
C GLU A 33 8.74 31.57 -32.25
N ASP A 34 9.73 31.12 -31.46
CA ASP A 34 11.13 31.01 -31.86
C ASP A 34 11.45 29.74 -32.67
N GLY A 35 10.44 28.90 -32.93
CA GLY A 35 10.58 27.62 -33.65
C GLY A 35 10.93 26.43 -32.76
N THR A 36 11.11 26.63 -31.44
CA THR A 36 11.40 25.54 -30.49
C THR A 36 10.20 24.60 -30.40
N VAL A 37 10.45 23.29 -30.53
CA VAL A 37 9.43 22.24 -30.40
C VAL A 37 9.53 21.60 -29.03
N VAL A 38 8.43 21.56 -28.29
CA VAL A 38 8.37 21.04 -26.92
C VAL A 38 7.32 19.94 -26.84
N ASN A 39 7.76 18.73 -26.49
CA ASN A 39 6.89 17.57 -26.30
C ASN A 39 6.45 17.50 -24.84
N GLY A 40 5.15 17.62 -24.57
CA GLY A 40 4.61 17.61 -23.21
C GLY A 40 4.93 16.35 -22.40
N GLN A 41 5.13 15.20 -23.05
CA GLN A 41 5.47 13.94 -22.37
C GLN A 41 6.80 14.00 -21.63
N ASP A 42 7.74 14.85 -22.09
CA ASP A 42 9.06 15.00 -21.46
C ASP A 42 9.01 15.84 -20.16
N TYR A 43 7.84 16.44 -19.87
CA TYR A 43 7.61 17.34 -18.73
C TYR A 43 6.45 16.87 -17.84
N ILE A 44 5.95 15.66 -18.02
CA ILE A 44 4.97 15.05 -17.12
C ILE A 44 5.72 14.01 -16.28
N SER A 45 5.66 14.12 -14.94
CA SER A 45 6.23 13.10 -14.07
C SER A 45 5.49 11.78 -14.18
N PRO A 46 6.06 10.64 -13.76
CA PRO A 46 5.34 9.37 -13.79
C PRO A 46 4.03 9.42 -13.00
N ASP A 47 3.05 8.62 -13.44
CA ASP A 47 1.78 8.50 -12.75
C ASP A 47 1.96 8.07 -11.29
N ILE A 48 1.26 8.77 -10.40
CA ILE A 48 1.26 8.47 -8.98
C ILE A 48 0.30 7.30 -8.74
N LYS A 49 0.85 6.12 -8.42
CA LYS A 49 0.04 4.94 -8.06
C LYS A 49 -0.89 5.24 -6.88
N GLY A 50 -2.11 4.72 -6.98
CA GLY A 50 -3.09 4.77 -5.90
C GLY A 50 -2.62 3.94 -4.70
N ARG A 51 -3.17 4.25 -3.52
CA ARG A 51 -2.98 3.42 -2.33
C ARG A 51 -4.02 2.31 -2.31
N VAL A 52 -3.61 1.12 -1.90
CA VAL A 52 -4.46 -0.07 -1.82
C VAL A 52 -4.47 -0.55 -0.37
N VAL A 53 -5.66 -0.61 0.21
CA VAL A 53 -5.89 -1.21 1.53
C VAL A 53 -6.82 -2.39 1.34
N THR A 54 -6.38 -3.56 1.78
CA THR A 54 -7.20 -4.77 1.80
C THR A 54 -7.64 -5.04 3.23
N ILE A 55 -8.93 -5.30 3.41
CA ILE A 55 -9.51 -5.64 4.71
C ILE A 55 -10.16 -7.01 4.59
N CYS A 56 -9.57 -7.99 5.26
CA CYS A 56 -10.17 -9.30 5.47
C CYS A 56 -11.05 -9.25 6.72
N GLY A 57 -12.28 -9.75 6.61
CA GLY A 57 -13.10 -10.10 7.78
C GLY A 57 -12.68 -11.46 8.35
N ASP A 58 -13.55 -12.02 9.18
CA ASP A 58 -13.34 -13.35 9.75
C ASP A 58 -13.23 -14.40 8.65
N THR A 59 -12.11 -15.12 8.63
CA THR A 59 -11.79 -16.11 7.62
C THR A 59 -10.70 -17.05 8.09
N ARG A 60 -10.70 -18.26 7.52
CA ARG A 60 -9.51 -19.12 7.49
C ARG A 60 -8.51 -18.56 6.49
N LYS A 61 -7.23 -18.94 6.66
CA LYS A 61 -6.25 -18.84 5.56
C LYS A 61 -6.80 -19.55 4.32
N CYS A 62 -6.88 -18.81 3.22
CA CYS A 62 -7.36 -19.32 1.94
C CYS A 62 -6.71 -18.59 0.78
N GLU A 63 -6.67 -19.22 -0.40
CA GLU A 63 -6.09 -18.64 -1.61
C GLU A 63 -6.75 -17.30 -1.99
N ALA A 64 -8.07 -17.20 -1.81
CA ALA A 64 -8.82 -15.96 -2.07
C ALA A 64 -8.32 -14.78 -1.23
N SER A 65 -7.86 -15.01 0.01
CA SER A 65 -7.28 -13.96 0.85
C SER A 65 -5.94 -13.44 0.31
N GLU A 66 -5.12 -14.33 -0.28
CA GLU A 66 -3.84 -13.96 -0.91
C GLU A 66 -4.07 -13.17 -2.20
N ILE A 67 -5.00 -13.63 -3.05
CA ILE A 67 -5.38 -12.94 -4.30
C ILE A 67 -5.93 -11.55 -4.00
N LEU A 68 -6.82 -11.43 -3.00
CA LEU A 68 -7.41 -10.16 -2.60
C LEU A 68 -6.37 -9.17 -2.04
N ALA A 69 -5.35 -9.67 -1.36
CA ALA A 69 -4.33 -8.85 -0.73
C ALA A 69 -3.16 -8.49 -1.67
N TYR A 70 -3.11 -9.06 -2.87
CA TYR A 70 -1.94 -8.99 -3.75
C TYR A 70 -1.46 -7.55 -3.99
N ARG A 71 -0.23 -7.26 -3.56
CA ARG A 71 0.48 -5.98 -3.66
C ARG A 71 -0.24 -4.80 -2.99
N SER A 72 -1.06 -5.07 -1.97
CA SER A 72 -1.66 -4.03 -1.14
C SER A 72 -0.59 -3.27 -0.33
N ASP A 73 -0.83 -1.98 -0.10
CA ASP A 73 0.02 -1.20 0.81
C ASP A 73 -0.20 -1.62 2.26
N VAL A 74 -1.44 -1.93 2.61
CA VAL A 74 -1.83 -2.41 3.94
C VAL A 74 -2.83 -3.55 3.80
N LEU A 75 -2.57 -4.63 4.52
CA LEU A 75 -3.51 -5.72 4.76
C LEU A 75 -3.97 -5.66 6.21
N VAL A 76 -5.28 -5.56 6.44
CA VAL A 76 -5.93 -5.80 7.74
C VAL A 76 -6.44 -7.23 7.73
N HIS A 77 -5.98 -8.06 8.65
CA HIS A 77 -6.34 -9.48 8.71
C HIS A 77 -6.65 -9.91 10.14
N GLU A 78 -7.63 -10.82 10.30
CA GLU A 78 -7.90 -11.42 11.61
C GLU A 78 -6.74 -12.33 12.06
N ALA A 79 -6.48 -12.34 13.37
CA ALA A 79 -5.56 -13.26 14.01
C ALA A 79 -6.13 -13.69 15.37
N THR A 80 -7.29 -14.35 15.32
CA THR A 80 -8.04 -14.75 16.52
C THR A 80 -7.20 -15.64 17.46
N TYR A 81 -6.27 -16.41 16.91
CA TYR A 81 -5.46 -17.39 17.62
C TYR A 81 -3.94 -17.16 17.46
N GLU A 82 -3.17 -17.62 18.43
CA GLU A 82 -1.72 -17.81 18.34
C GLU A 82 -1.35 -18.93 17.35
N GLY A 83 -0.10 -18.95 16.86
CA GLY A 83 0.32 -19.80 15.75
C GLY A 83 0.23 -21.29 16.00
N ASP A 84 0.42 -21.74 17.24
CA ASP A 84 0.34 -23.17 17.62
C ASP A 84 -1.11 -23.71 17.66
N LYS A 85 -2.13 -22.84 17.55
CA LYS A 85 -3.55 -23.19 17.61
C LYS A 85 -4.22 -23.37 16.25
N GLY A 86 -3.45 -23.68 15.20
CA GLY A 86 -3.97 -23.85 13.84
C GLY A 86 -5.19 -24.78 13.70
N GLN A 87 -5.25 -25.88 14.48
CA GLN A 87 -6.43 -26.76 14.48
C GLN A 87 -7.70 -26.09 15.06
N GLN A 88 -7.55 -25.27 16.11
CA GLN A 88 -8.68 -24.55 16.70
C GLN A 88 -9.16 -23.45 15.76
N ALA A 89 -8.22 -22.69 15.19
CA ALA A 89 -8.50 -21.68 14.17
C ALA A 89 -9.29 -22.30 13.01
N TYR A 90 -8.82 -23.43 12.47
CA TYR A 90 -9.52 -24.15 11.42
C TYR A 90 -10.96 -24.52 11.85
N ARG A 91 -11.13 -25.17 13.02
CA ARG A 91 -12.46 -25.60 13.48
C ARG A 91 -13.45 -24.45 13.65
N HIS A 92 -12.99 -23.29 14.10
CA HIS A 92 -13.82 -22.11 14.34
C HIS A 92 -13.86 -21.13 13.16
N PHE A 93 -13.33 -21.52 11.99
CA PHE A 93 -13.33 -20.69 10.77
C PHE A 93 -12.53 -19.38 10.90
N HIS A 94 -11.49 -19.40 11.74
CA HIS A 94 -10.59 -18.29 11.99
C HIS A 94 -9.17 -18.55 11.48
N SER A 95 -8.32 -17.53 11.62
CA SER A 95 -6.89 -17.59 11.31
C SER A 95 -6.00 -17.40 12.54
N THR A 96 -4.78 -17.90 12.44
CA THR A 96 -3.71 -17.60 13.42
C THR A 96 -2.88 -16.39 12.99
N SER A 97 -2.14 -15.82 13.95
CA SER A 97 -1.08 -14.81 13.72
C SER A 97 -0.11 -15.22 12.60
N LEU A 98 0.41 -16.46 12.62
CA LEU A 98 1.31 -17.00 11.60
C LEU A 98 0.63 -17.13 10.24
N GLN A 99 -0.62 -17.58 10.20
CA GLN A 99 -1.38 -17.71 8.96
C GLN A 99 -1.63 -16.35 8.30
N ALA A 100 -1.98 -15.33 9.07
CA ALA A 100 -2.11 -13.97 8.58
C ALA A 100 -0.77 -13.43 8.02
N ALA A 101 0.35 -13.74 8.69
CA ALA A 101 1.69 -13.38 8.23
C ALA A 101 2.10 -14.10 6.92
N GLU A 102 1.70 -15.37 6.76
CA GLU A 102 1.89 -16.11 5.51
C GLU A 102 1.12 -15.48 4.35
N VAL A 103 -0.15 -15.10 4.57
CA VAL A 103 -0.96 -14.39 3.57
C VAL A 103 -0.29 -13.08 3.16
N ALA A 104 0.14 -12.29 4.15
CA ALA A 104 0.85 -11.03 3.91
C ALA A 104 2.12 -11.21 3.06
N LYS A 105 2.94 -12.21 3.41
CA LYS A 105 4.18 -12.52 2.69
C LYS A 105 3.90 -12.98 1.26
N ASN A 106 2.99 -13.93 1.08
CA ASN A 106 2.66 -14.50 -0.23
C ASN A 106 2.02 -13.47 -1.15
N ALA A 107 1.21 -12.57 -0.59
CA ALA A 107 0.55 -11.51 -1.34
C ALA A 107 1.44 -10.28 -1.59
N GLU A 108 2.72 -10.28 -1.19
CA GLU A 108 3.64 -9.15 -1.38
C GLU A 108 3.10 -7.83 -0.79
N VAL A 109 2.42 -7.89 0.34
CA VAL A 109 1.89 -6.68 1.00
C VAL A 109 3.02 -5.89 1.63
N LYS A 110 2.84 -4.58 1.78
CA LYS A 110 3.88 -3.74 2.40
C LYS A 110 3.80 -3.71 3.92
N ARG A 111 2.60 -3.88 4.48
CA ARG A 111 2.33 -3.86 5.93
C ARG A 111 1.13 -4.73 6.28
N LEU A 112 1.24 -5.46 7.39
CA LEU A 112 0.18 -6.28 7.98
C LEU A 112 -0.30 -5.68 9.29
N LEU A 113 -1.62 -5.52 9.42
CA LEU A 113 -2.31 -5.11 10.63
C LEU A 113 -3.15 -6.28 11.13
N LEU A 114 -2.80 -6.81 12.30
CA LEU A 114 -3.52 -7.90 12.94
C LEU A 114 -4.64 -7.34 13.81
N THR A 115 -5.87 -7.81 13.58
CA THR A 115 -7.07 -7.42 14.32
C THR A 115 -7.87 -8.65 14.75
N HIS A 116 -9.05 -8.45 15.34
CA HIS A 116 -9.95 -9.51 15.79
C HIS A 116 -9.23 -10.52 16.70
N ILE A 117 -8.44 -10.00 17.64
CA ILE A 117 -7.68 -10.81 18.59
C ILE A 117 -8.65 -11.32 19.66
N SER A 118 -8.57 -12.62 19.98
CA SER A 118 -9.40 -13.17 21.06
C SER A 118 -9.08 -12.47 22.38
N ALA A 119 -10.12 -12.15 23.16
CA ALA A 119 -10.01 -11.50 24.48
C ALA A 119 -9.17 -12.28 25.51
N ARG A 120 -8.75 -13.51 25.20
CA ARG A 120 -7.78 -14.27 25.98
C ARG A 120 -6.34 -13.73 25.88
N TYR A 121 -6.05 -12.91 24.86
CA TYR A 121 -4.73 -12.34 24.60
C TYR A 121 -4.78 -10.82 24.79
N ILE A 122 -4.48 -10.35 26.00
CA ILE A 122 -4.50 -8.92 26.36
C ILE A 122 -3.11 -8.47 26.79
N GLY A 123 -2.76 -7.21 26.51
CA GLY A 123 -1.54 -6.58 27.02
C GLY A 123 -0.29 -7.24 26.44
N LYS A 124 0.51 -7.90 27.29
CA LYS A 124 1.77 -8.53 26.84
C LYS A 124 1.54 -9.64 25.81
N GLN A 125 0.43 -10.37 25.92
CA GLN A 125 0.11 -11.50 25.04
C GLN A 125 -0.20 -11.04 23.61
N SER A 126 -0.77 -9.85 23.42
CA SER A 126 -0.99 -9.31 22.07
C SER A 126 0.35 -8.98 21.39
N GLN A 127 1.36 -8.54 22.16
CA GLN A 127 2.69 -8.32 21.63
C GLN A 127 3.39 -9.63 21.23
N GLU A 128 3.09 -10.73 21.93
CA GLU A 128 3.60 -12.06 21.58
C GLU A 128 3.05 -12.53 20.22
N LEU A 129 1.77 -12.27 19.91
CA LEU A 129 1.18 -12.53 18.59
C LEU A 129 1.85 -11.72 17.48
N GLU A 130 2.15 -10.44 17.74
CA GLU A 130 2.89 -9.60 16.80
C GLU A 130 4.29 -10.14 16.54
N ASN A 131 5.02 -10.50 17.60
CA ASN A 131 6.38 -11.03 17.49
C ASN A 131 6.41 -12.38 16.75
N GLU A 132 5.41 -13.21 16.98
CA GLU A 132 5.24 -14.47 16.28
C GLU A 132 5.01 -14.25 14.78
N ALA A 133 4.09 -13.36 14.39
CA ALA A 133 3.88 -12.99 12.99
C ALA A 133 5.14 -12.40 12.34
N LYS A 134 5.94 -11.63 13.11
CA LYS A 134 7.24 -11.07 12.67
C LYS A 134 8.27 -12.11 12.28
N THR A 135 8.13 -13.35 12.72
CA THR A 135 9.01 -14.45 12.27
C THR A 135 8.81 -14.81 10.80
N ILE A 136 7.64 -14.49 10.22
CA ILE A 136 7.29 -14.76 8.82
C ILE A 136 7.30 -13.48 7.98
N PHE A 137 6.79 -12.38 8.52
CA PHE A 137 6.64 -11.10 7.82
C PHE A 137 7.04 -9.93 8.71
N GLU A 138 8.01 -9.11 8.31
CA GLU A 138 8.65 -8.13 9.21
C GLU A 138 7.72 -6.96 9.63
N ASN A 139 6.95 -6.40 8.69
CA ASN A 139 6.18 -5.17 8.92
C ASN A 139 4.77 -5.45 9.47
N VAL A 140 4.72 -5.94 10.71
CA VAL A 140 3.47 -6.31 11.40
C VAL A 140 3.19 -5.40 12.59
N GLN A 141 1.92 -5.04 12.77
CA GLN A 141 1.41 -4.43 13.98
C GLN A 141 0.11 -5.11 14.43
N VAL A 142 -0.04 -5.41 15.71
CA VAL A 142 -1.37 -5.69 16.29
C VAL A 142 -2.05 -4.37 16.62
N VAL A 143 -3.21 -4.13 16.03
CA VAL A 143 -3.98 -2.88 16.24
C VAL A 143 -4.88 -2.98 17.46
N LYS A 144 -5.14 -1.82 18.07
CA LYS A 144 -5.98 -1.67 19.27
C LYS A 144 -7.14 -0.73 18.97
N ASP A 145 -8.12 -0.76 19.87
CA ASP A 145 -9.23 0.20 19.85
C ASP A 145 -8.69 1.62 19.78
N PHE A 146 -9.25 2.41 18.85
CA PHE A 146 -8.89 3.80 18.56
C PHE A 146 -7.52 4.03 17.90
N ASP A 147 -6.80 2.99 17.48
CA ASP A 147 -5.59 3.18 16.67
C ASP A 147 -5.89 3.89 15.36
N ILE A 148 -5.03 4.86 15.00
CA ILE A 148 -5.06 5.56 13.72
C ILE A 148 -3.80 5.16 12.94
N VAL A 149 -4.00 4.53 11.77
CA VAL A 149 -2.91 4.08 10.91
C VAL A 149 -2.88 4.89 9.62
N SER A 150 -1.78 5.61 9.40
CA SER A 150 -1.53 6.32 8.15
C SER A 150 -1.08 5.38 7.04
N VAL A 151 -1.70 5.51 5.86
CA VAL A 151 -1.26 4.85 4.62
C VAL A 151 -0.52 5.87 3.77
N GLU A 152 0.79 5.85 3.90
CA GLU A 152 1.67 6.78 3.21
C GLU A 152 1.84 6.40 1.74
N ARG A 153 2.02 7.43 0.89
CA ARG A 153 2.45 7.19 -0.48
C ARG A 153 3.96 6.97 -0.45
N ILE A 154 4.41 5.83 -0.94
CA ILE A 154 5.83 5.67 -1.24
C ILE A 154 6.13 6.61 -2.41
N LYS A 155 6.85 7.71 -2.11
CA LYS A 155 7.40 8.57 -3.15
C LYS A 155 8.48 7.73 -3.83
N HIS A 156 8.30 7.44 -5.12
CA HIS A 156 9.43 7.00 -5.92
C HIS A 156 10.39 8.18 -5.97
N HIS A 157 11.47 8.12 -5.18
CA HIS A 157 12.64 8.95 -5.43
C HIS A 157 13.18 8.49 -6.78
N GLU A 158 13.01 9.32 -7.81
CA GLU A 158 13.77 9.19 -9.05
C GLU A 158 15.22 9.49 -8.72
N GLY A 159 15.95 8.46 -8.30
CA GLY A 159 17.40 8.43 -8.29
C GLY A 159 17.87 7.62 -9.47
N CYS A 160 18.18 8.30 -10.57
CA CYS A 160 19.11 7.82 -11.58
C CYS A 160 20.37 8.70 -11.49
#